data_AF-A0A3L6PFX1-F1
#
_entry.id   AF-A0A3L6PFX1-F1
#
_cell.length_a   1.000
_cell.length_b   1.000
_cell.length_c   1.000
_cell.angle_alpha   90.00
_cell.angle_beta   90.00
_cell.angle_gamma   90.00
#
_symmetry.space_group_name_H-M   'P 1'
#
loop_
_entity.id
_entity.type
_entity.pdbx_description
1 polymer ?
#
loop_
_entity_poly.entity_id
_entity_poly.type
_entity_poly.pdbx_seq_one_letter_code
_entity_poly.pdbx_strand_id
1 'polypeptide(L)'
;MPHLVRERLYFGDIKDAIAALTESSSTPAFTHVLSVVSSASISFITDCRPGLAIPTEEVRRVVSGEEGAPPTAAVPPGTLMRVVERAGDVLRVTRMAVPLRDTEEENLLDHIEPCLDFVDEGRKVGNVHVHCFAGVSRSASIIVAYLMRSEQKSLEEALESLKEISESACPNDGFLDQLKLFEEMGFKVDTSSPLYKRFRLKILGQSYKFGEKIGSYMFEDDPGLSPQSGSCQDSSKTEQHKTAYRCRKCRRIIAVEDNVISHAPGEGESCFDWN
;
A
#
# COMPACT_ATOMS: atom_id res chain seq x y z
N MET A 1 9.88 -13.51 20.51
CA MET A 1 8.54 -14.12 20.49
C MET A 1 7.61 -12.99 20.12
N PRO A 2 6.84 -13.14 19.06
CA PRO A 2 6.06 -12.04 18.53
C PRO A 2 4.98 -11.62 19.51
N HIS A 3 4.68 -10.33 19.52
CA HIS A 3 3.67 -9.73 20.37
C HIS A 3 2.27 -10.09 19.87
N LEU A 4 1.39 -10.55 20.76
CA LEU A 4 -0.02 -10.77 20.45
C LEU A 4 -0.73 -9.42 20.44
N VAL A 5 -1.20 -8.98 19.26
CA VAL A 5 -1.91 -7.71 19.12
C VAL A 5 -3.39 -7.90 19.41
N ARG A 6 -4.01 -8.87 18.74
CA ARG A 6 -5.41 -9.29 18.91
C ARG A 6 -5.50 -10.79 18.69
N GLU A 7 -6.67 -11.38 18.95
CA GLU A 7 -6.89 -12.81 18.69
C GLU A 7 -6.40 -13.20 17.28
N ARG A 8 -5.47 -14.16 17.21
CA ARG A 8 -4.85 -14.67 15.97
C ARG A 8 -4.04 -13.64 15.17
N LEU A 9 -3.74 -12.47 15.73
CA LEU A 9 -2.95 -11.42 15.07
C LEU A 9 -1.70 -11.11 15.90
N TYR A 10 -0.53 -11.35 15.31
CA TYR A 10 0.75 -11.20 15.95
C TYR A 10 1.64 -10.21 15.19
N PHE A 11 2.46 -9.48 15.93
CA PHE A 11 3.36 -8.44 15.44
C PHE A 11 4.80 -8.73 15.90
N GLY A 12 5.78 -8.50 15.04
CA GLY A 12 7.18 -8.67 15.44
C GLY A 12 8.21 -8.31 14.37
N ASP A 13 9.42 -8.81 14.58
CA ASP A 13 10.59 -8.53 13.76
C ASP A 13 10.92 -9.69 12.79
N ILE A 14 12.00 -9.54 12.03
CA ILE A 14 12.43 -10.57 11.07
C ILE A 14 12.86 -11.89 11.73
N LYS A 15 13.32 -11.87 12.99
CA LYS A 15 13.74 -13.08 13.71
C LYS A 15 12.53 -13.91 14.11
N ASP A 16 11.46 -13.26 14.56
CA ASP A 16 10.19 -13.93 14.82
C ASP A 16 9.63 -14.58 13.54
N ALA A 17 9.73 -13.89 12.40
CA ALA A 17 9.32 -14.44 11.11
C ALA A 17 10.17 -15.64 10.65
N ILE A 18 11.50 -15.59 10.85
CA ILE A 18 12.38 -16.74 10.60
C ILE A 18 11.95 -17.93 11.45
N ALA A 19 11.67 -17.72 12.73
CA ALA A 19 11.20 -18.79 13.62
C ALA A 19 9.87 -19.37 13.13
N ALA A 20 8.91 -18.52 12.73
CA ALA A 20 7.61 -18.94 12.20
C ALA A 20 7.72 -19.77 10.91
N LEU A 21 8.65 -19.41 10.02
CA LEU A 21 8.81 -20.08 8.71
C LEU A 21 9.68 -21.34 8.78
N THR A 22 10.41 -21.56 9.87
CA THR A 22 11.33 -22.70 10.04
C THR A 22 10.86 -23.72 11.08
N GLU A 23 9.68 -23.50 11.65
CA GLU A 23 9.09 -24.43 12.60
C GLU A 23 8.72 -25.75 11.91
N SER A 24 9.29 -26.86 12.38
CA SER A 24 9.07 -28.22 11.85
C SER A 24 7.93 -28.98 12.55
N SER A 25 7.08 -28.27 13.29
CA SER A 25 5.94 -28.87 14.00
C SER A 25 4.90 -29.41 13.02
N SER A 26 4.23 -30.50 13.42
CA SER A 26 3.13 -31.09 12.65
C SER A 26 1.95 -30.11 12.42
N THR A 27 1.83 -29.08 13.26
CA THR A 27 0.90 -27.96 13.09
C THR A 27 1.70 -26.66 13.29
N PRO A 28 1.84 -25.81 12.28
CA PRO A 28 2.64 -24.59 12.41
C PRO A 28 1.94 -23.60 13.36
N ALA A 29 2.71 -22.89 14.18
CA ALA A 29 2.16 -21.86 15.07
C ALA A 29 1.49 -20.73 14.28
N PHE A 30 1.96 -20.48 13.05
CA PHE A 30 1.42 -19.47 12.13
C PHE A 30 0.99 -20.11 10.82
N THR A 31 -0.20 -19.73 10.36
CA THR A 31 -0.73 -20.16 9.05
C THR A 31 -0.43 -19.14 7.97
N HIS A 32 -0.29 -17.87 8.35
CA HIS A 32 -0.06 -16.75 7.46
C HIS A 32 1.06 -15.85 7.99
N VAL A 33 1.94 -15.41 7.10
CA VAL A 33 3.02 -14.46 7.39
C VAL A 33 2.96 -13.30 6.39
N LEU A 34 2.78 -12.08 6.89
CA LEU A 34 2.86 -10.86 6.10
C LEU A 34 4.23 -10.20 6.31
N SER A 35 5.06 -10.24 5.27
CA SER A 35 6.38 -9.63 5.25
C SER A 35 6.34 -8.27 4.57
N VAL A 36 6.49 -7.18 5.32
CA VAL A 36 6.59 -5.81 4.80
C VAL A 36 8.05 -5.37 4.85
N VAL A 37 8.79 -5.62 3.78
CA VAL A 37 10.26 -5.57 3.73
C VAL A 37 10.74 -4.93 2.44
N SER A 38 12.00 -4.50 2.34
CA SER A 38 12.48 -3.79 1.15
C SER A 38 12.61 -4.66 -0.11
N SER A 39 12.57 -5.99 0.05
CA SER A 39 12.58 -6.95 -1.05
C SER A 39 11.58 -8.06 -0.79
N ALA A 40 10.74 -8.37 -1.78
CA ALA A 40 9.74 -9.44 -1.67
C ALA A 40 10.38 -10.85 -1.64
N SER A 41 11.62 -10.98 -2.12
CA SER A 41 12.34 -12.25 -2.18
C SER A 41 12.46 -12.88 -0.79
N ILE A 42 12.16 -14.18 -0.68
CA ILE A 42 12.40 -14.94 0.56
C ILE A 42 13.89 -14.93 0.94
N SER A 43 14.79 -14.74 -0.03
CA SER A 43 16.23 -14.63 0.23
C SER A 43 16.54 -13.50 1.20
N PHE A 44 15.77 -12.41 1.20
CA PHE A 44 15.93 -11.30 2.15
C PHE A 44 15.83 -11.76 3.62
N ILE A 45 14.99 -12.77 3.87
CA ILE A 45 14.84 -13.38 5.20
C ILE A 45 16.02 -14.32 5.50
N THR A 46 16.45 -15.13 4.53
CA THR A 46 17.56 -16.09 4.73
C THR A 46 18.93 -15.40 4.80
N ASP A 47 19.11 -14.23 4.19
CA ASP A 47 20.35 -13.45 4.24
C ASP A 47 20.67 -13.02 5.68
N CYS A 48 19.64 -12.88 6.53
CA CYS A 48 19.80 -12.61 7.95
C CYS A 48 20.31 -13.82 8.75
N ARG A 49 20.33 -15.02 8.16
CA ARG A 49 20.79 -16.27 8.79
C ARG A 49 21.52 -17.16 7.76
N PRO A 50 22.84 -16.97 7.59
CA PRO A 50 23.63 -17.75 6.63
C PRO A 50 23.42 -19.26 6.75
N GLY A 51 23.19 -19.92 5.62
CA GLY A 51 22.92 -21.37 5.55
C GLY A 51 21.47 -21.78 5.78
N LEU A 52 20.56 -20.84 6.06
CA LEU A 52 19.13 -21.11 6.09
C LEU A 52 18.56 -21.16 4.66
N ALA A 53 17.84 -22.23 4.34
CA ALA A 53 17.00 -22.31 3.14
C ALA A 53 15.55 -22.49 3.57
N ILE A 54 14.67 -21.60 3.11
CA ILE A 54 13.23 -21.72 3.30
C ILE A 54 12.66 -22.10 1.93
N PRO A 55 12.11 -23.32 1.77
CA PRO A 55 11.49 -23.69 0.51
C PRO A 55 10.25 -22.81 0.29
N THR A 56 10.06 -22.35 -0.95
CA THR A 56 8.89 -21.57 -1.34
C THR A 56 8.33 -22.03 -2.68
N GLU A 57 7.02 -21.85 -2.84
CA GLU A 57 6.29 -22.06 -4.08
C GLU A 57 5.41 -20.83 -4.34
N GLU A 58 5.71 -20.09 -5.41
CA GLU A 58 4.96 -18.90 -5.77
C GLU A 58 3.53 -19.26 -6.18
N VAL A 59 2.54 -18.66 -5.52
CA VAL A 59 1.12 -18.86 -5.80
C VAL A 59 0.59 -17.74 -6.69
N ARG A 60 1.01 -16.49 -6.40
CA ARG A 60 0.55 -15.32 -7.14
C ARG A 60 1.58 -14.21 -7.08
N ARG A 61 1.87 -13.61 -8.22
CA ARG A 61 2.62 -12.37 -8.35
C ARG A 61 1.68 -11.25 -8.78
N VAL A 62 1.82 -10.08 -8.17
CA VAL A 62 1.06 -8.89 -8.56
C VAL A 62 2.04 -7.83 -9.00
N VAL A 63 1.97 -7.48 -10.28
CA VAL A 63 2.81 -6.48 -10.93
C VAL A 63 1.91 -5.32 -11.38
N SER A 64 2.40 -4.08 -11.25
CA SER A 64 1.69 -2.90 -11.75
C SER A 64 1.42 -3.04 -13.26
N GLY A 65 0.18 -2.79 -13.68
CA GLY A 65 -0.26 -2.87 -15.08
C GLY A 65 -0.82 -4.24 -15.52
N GLU A 66 -0.89 -5.25 -14.65
CA GLU A 66 -1.46 -6.57 -14.93
C GLU A 66 -2.79 -6.85 -14.18
N GLU A 67 -3.54 -7.88 -14.60
CA GLU A 67 -4.80 -8.28 -13.96
C GLU A 67 -4.65 -8.52 -12.44
N GLY A 68 -5.45 -7.79 -11.65
CA GLY A 68 -5.50 -7.91 -10.19
C GLY A 68 -4.51 -7.03 -9.42
N ALA A 69 -3.73 -6.18 -10.10
CA ALA A 69 -3.24 -4.95 -9.50
C ALA A 69 -4.41 -3.95 -9.36
N PRO A 70 -4.43 -3.07 -8.34
CA PRO A 70 -5.37 -1.97 -8.34
C PRO A 70 -5.19 -1.16 -9.63
N PRO A 71 -6.22 -0.42 -10.10
CA PRO A 71 -6.09 0.54 -11.19
C PRO A 71 -5.24 1.72 -10.71
N THR A 72 -3.98 1.47 -10.38
CA THR A 72 -3.02 2.49 -10.00
C THR A 72 -2.19 2.77 -11.23
N ALA A 73 -2.63 3.77 -11.99
CA ALA A 73 -1.83 4.49 -13.00
C ALA A 73 -0.49 5.03 -12.44
N ALA A 74 -0.16 4.79 -11.17
CA ALA A 74 0.87 5.43 -10.36
C ALA A 74 2.26 4.84 -10.46
N VAL A 75 2.33 3.52 -10.60
CA VAL A 75 3.56 2.76 -10.41
C VAL A 75 4.04 2.33 -11.78
N PRO A 76 5.34 2.47 -12.12
CA PRO A 76 5.87 2.01 -13.40
C PRO A 76 5.32 0.63 -13.77
N PRO A 77 4.77 0.46 -14.98
CA PRO A 77 4.37 -0.87 -15.46
C PRO A 77 5.55 -1.83 -15.30
N GLY A 78 5.28 -3.02 -14.79
CA GLY A 78 6.35 -3.98 -14.48
C GLY A 78 6.90 -3.91 -13.05
N THR A 79 6.51 -2.92 -12.22
CA THR A 79 6.92 -2.88 -10.81
C THR A 79 6.18 -3.94 -9.99
N LEU A 80 6.94 -4.71 -9.20
CA LEU A 80 6.40 -5.70 -8.29
C LEU A 80 5.69 -5.04 -7.10
N MET A 81 4.39 -5.30 -6.94
CA MET A 81 3.59 -4.75 -5.83
C MET A 81 3.52 -5.70 -4.63
N ARG A 82 3.46 -7.02 -4.89
CA ARG A 82 3.50 -8.09 -3.88
C ARG A 82 3.66 -9.46 -4.51
N VAL A 83 4.12 -10.42 -3.71
CA VAL A 83 4.11 -11.86 -4.03
C VAL A 83 3.37 -12.60 -2.93
N VAL A 84 2.55 -13.57 -3.29
CA VAL A 84 1.97 -14.56 -2.39
C VAL A 84 2.56 -15.91 -2.73
N GLU A 85 3.09 -16.60 -1.74
CA GLU A 85 3.75 -17.89 -1.89
C GLU A 85 3.38 -18.83 -0.73
N ARG A 86 3.51 -20.13 -0.97
CA ARG A 86 3.62 -21.11 0.11
C ARG A 86 5.07 -21.14 0.57
N ALA A 87 5.30 -21.22 1.87
CA ALA A 87 6.64 -21.17 2.45
C ALA A 87 6.78 -22.10 3.65
N GLY A 88 8.04 -22.37 4.01
CA GLY A 88 8.41 -23.17 5.17
C GLY A 88 8.37 -24.68 4.91
N ASP A 89 8.69 -25.46 5.94
CA ASP A 89 8.74 -26.92 5.79
C ASP A 89 7.40 -27.48 5.31
N VAL A 90 7.44 -28.29 4.25
CA VAL A 90 6.26 -28.84 3.57
C VAL A 90 5.29 -27.77 3.02
N LEU A 91 5.74 -26.52 2.81
CA LEU A 91 4.97 -25.45 2.15
C LEU A 91 3.62 -25.12 2.83
N ARG A 92 3.59 -25.15 4.16
CA ARG A 92 2.35 -25.03 4.95
C ARG A 92 1.95 -23.60 5.32
N VAL A 93 2.88 -22.65 5.23
CA VAL A 93 2.64 -21.26 5.59
C VAL A 93 2.31 -20.47 4.33
N THR A 94 1.22 -19.71 4.33
CA THR A 94 0.98 -18.71 3.29
C THR A 94 1.76 -17.45 3.62
N ARG A 95 2.73 -17.08 2.80
CA ARG A 95 3.46 -15.83 2.95
C ARG A 95 2.99 -14.82 1.90
N MET A 96 2.68 -13.61 2.33
CA MET A 96 2.59 -12.46 1.44
C MET A 96 3.76 -11.52 1.70
N ALA A 97 4.48 -11.19 0.64
CA ALA A 97 5.64 -10.31 0.69
C ALA A 97 5.36 -9.02 -0.08
N VAL A 98 5.48 -7.89 0.61
CA VAL A 98 5.26 -6.55 0.07
C VAL A 98 6.60 -5.81 0.08
N PRO A 99 7.17 -5.51 -1.11
CA PRO A 99 8.36 -4.69 -1.22
C PRO A 99 8.02 -3.24 -0.86
N LEU A 100 8.46 -2.80 0.33
CA LEU A 100 8.23 -1.45 0.85
C LEU A 100 9.50 -0.95 1.55
N ARG A 101 10.01 0.19 1.10
CA ARG A 101 11.13 0.90 1.78
C ARG A 101 10.62 1.64 3.00
N ASP A 102 11.52 1.85 3.96
CA ASP A 102 11.19 2.54 5.21
C ASP A 102 11.64 4.00 5.14
N THR A 103 11.05 4.75 4.20
CA THR A 103 11.33 6.18 4.00
C THR A 103 10.02 6.94 3.91
N GLU A 104 10.07 8.25 4.19
CA GLU A 104 8.88 9.10 4.25
C GLU A 104 8.24 9.32 2.87
N GLU A 105 9.00 9.15 1.79
CA GLU A 105 8.56 9.30 0.40
C GLU A 105 7.86 8.03 -0.14
N GLU A 106 7.97 6.91 0.57
CA GLU A 106 7.40 5.65 0.11
C GLU A 106 5.86 5.66 0.25
N ASN A 107 5.16 5.22 -0.81
CA ASN A 107 3.69 5.21 -0.83
C ASN A 107 3.12 3.96 -0.15
N LEU A 108 2.80 4.07 1.14
CA LEU A 108 2.11 3.05 1.93
C LEU A 108 0.68 2.79 1.45
N LEU A 109 -0.05 3.84 1.02
CA LEU A 109 -1.49 3.75 0.71
C LEU A 109 -1.81 2.70 -0.36
N ASP A 110 -0.92 2.49 -1.34
CA ASP A 110 -1.10 1.49 -2.40
C ASP A 110 -1.07 0.04 -1.88
N HIS A 111 -0.58 -0.16 -0.65
CA HIS A 111 -0.40 -1.48 -0.04
C HIS A 111 -1.36 -1.76 1.13
N ILE A 112 -2.04 -0.75 1.67
CA ILE A 112 -2.90 -0.91 2.86
C ILE A 112 -3.98 -1.97 2.58
N GLU A 113 -4.90 -1.74 1.64
CA GLU A 113 -6.06 -2.62 1.48
C GLU A 113 -5.67 -4.10 1.25
N PRO A 114 -4.74 -4.43 0.33
CA PRO A 114 -4.31 -5.81 0.14
C PRO A 114 -3.68 -6.44 1.40
N CYS A 115 -2.91 -5.66 2.17
CA CYS A 115 -2.33 -6.12 3.44
C CYS A 115 -3.42 -6.45 4.46
N LEU A 116 -4.37 -5.53 4.64
CA LEU A 116 -5.42 -5.72 5.63
C LEU A 116 -6.34 -6.90 5.25
N ASP A 117 -6.65 -7.06 3.97
CA ASP A 117 -7.46 -8.19 3.47
C ASP A 117 -6.74 -9.53 3.67
N PHE A 118 -5.43 -9.58 3.43
CA PHE A 118 -4.62 -10.76 3.73
C PHE A 118 -4.64 -11.11 5.23
N VAL A 119 -4.61 -10.11 6.11
CA VAL A 119 -4.73 -10.31 7.56
C VAL A 119 -6.12 -10.85 7.90
N ASP A 120 -7.19 -10.28 7.36
CA ASP A 120 -8.56 -10.74 7.61
C ASP A 120 -8.78 -12.19 7.18
N GLU A 121 -8.36 -12.56 5.96
CA GLU A 121 -8.46 -13.94 5.48
C GLU A 121 -7.61 -14.90 6.31
N GLY A 122 -6.39 -14.50 6.67
CA GLY A 122 -5.51 -15.32 7.49
C GLY A 122 -6.10 -15.61 8.86
N ARG A 123 -6.69 -14.61 9.53
CA ARG A 123 -7.28 -14.74 10.88
C ARG A 123 -8.48 -15.68 10.92
N LYS A 124 -9.22 -15.83 9.81
CA LYS A 124 -10.33 -16.79 9.70
C LYS A 124 -9.83 -18.24 9.81
N VAL A 125 -8.64 -18.51 9.27
CA VAL A 125 -8.09 -19.87 9.15
C VAL A 125 -7.14 -20.21 10.31
N GLY A 126 -6.39 -19.24 10.82
CA GLY A 126 -5.44 -19.47 11.91
C GLY A 126 -4.70 -18.20 12.33
N ASN A 127 -3.49 -18.36 12.87
CA ASN A 127 -2.68 -17.23 13.33
C ASN A 127 -1.98 -16.55 12.15
N VAL A 128 -1.97 -15.21 12.18
CA VAL A 128 -1.29 -14.32 11.25
C VAL A 128 -0.15 -13.61 11.97
N HIS A 129 1.04 -13.63 11.38
CA HIS A 129 2.18 -12.85 11.84
C HIS A 129 2.51 -11.75 10.85
N VAL A 130 2.49 -10.49 11.30
CA VAL A 130 2.87 -9.32 10.50
C VAL A 130 4.23 -8.82 10.98
N HIS A 131 5.19 -8.71 10.07
CA HIS A 131 6.55 -8.29 10.42
C HIS A 131 7.18 -7.40 9.35
N CYS A 132 8.19 -6.66 9.77
CA CYS A 132 9.13 -6.01 8.88
C CYS A 132 10.56 -6.45 9.27
N PHE A 133 11.56 -5.60 9.05
CA PHE A 133 12.90 -5.90 9.53
C PHE A 133 13.00 -5.84 11.06
N ALA A 134 12.62 -4.71 11.66
CA ALA A 134 12.80 -4.45 13.09
C ALA A 134 11.51 -4.53 13.92
N GLY A 135 10.33 -4.65 13.30
CA GLY A 135 9.06 -4.55 14.02
C GLY A 135 8.84 -3.16 14.62
N VAL A 136 9.18 -2.10 13.88
CA VAL A 136 9.14 -0.70 14.39
C VAL A 136 8.26 0.19 13.52
N SER A 137 8.57 0.32 12.23
CA SER A 137 7.89 1.27 11.34
C SER A 137 6.93 0.56 10.37
N ARG A 138 7.43 0.00 9.25
CA ARG A 138 6.59 -0.61 8.19
C ARG A 138 5.48 -1.56 8.65
N SER A 139 5.82 -2.57 9.47
CA SER A 139 4.82 -3.51 9.98
C SER A 139 3.90 -2.88 11.01
N ALA A 140 4.39 -1.91 11.79
CA ALA A 140 3.57 -1.17 12.74
C ALA A 140 2.55 -0.33 11.99
N SER A 141 2.92 0.32 10.89
CA SER A 141 2.00 1.05 10.03
C SER A 141 0.85 0.18 9.52
N ILE A 142 1.13 -1.06 9.10
CA ILE A 142 0.08 -2.00 8.67
C ILE A 142 -0.81 -2.45 9.83
N ILE A 143 -0.23 -2.73 11.00
CA ILE A 143 -1.04 -3.07 12.19
C ILE A 143 -1.91 -1.90 12.63
N VAL A 144 -1.37 -0.68 12.65
CA VAL A 144 -2.13 0.53 12.97
C VAL A 144 -3.27 0.72 11.98
N ALA A 145 -3.02 0.66 10.66
CA ALA A 145 -4.08 0.71 9.65
C ALA A 145 -5.14 -0.38 9.85
N TYR A 146 -4.72 -1.60 10.25
CA TYR A 146 -5.63 -2.70 10.55
C TYR A 146 -6.55 -2.38 11.72
N LEU A 147 -5.99 -1.87 12.83
CA LEU A 147 -6.75 -1.49 14.02
C LEU A 147 -7.70 -0.32 13.72
N MET A 148 -7.24 0.69 12.96
CA MET A 148 -8.08 1.80 12.51
C MET A 148 -9.30 1.29 11.73
N ARG A 149 -9.09 0.42 10.72
CA ARG A 149 -10.18 -0.13 9.90
C ARG A 149 -11.11 -1.05 10.68
N SER A 150 -10.55 -2.00 11.41
CA SER A 150 -11.33 -3.07 12.05
C SER A 150 -12.02 -2.63 13.35
N GLU A 151 -11.45 -1.67 14.08
CA GLU A 151 -11.98 -1.19 15.35
C GLU A 151 -12.53 0.25 15.27
N GLN A 152 -12.48 0.88 14.09
CA GLN A 152 -12.93 2.27 13.86
C GLN A 152 -12.24 3.27 14.80
N LYS A 153 -10.93 3.07 15.01
CA LYS A 153 -10.08 3.90 15.87
C LYS A 153 -9.42 5.02 15.07
N SER A 154 -9.21 6.18 15.71
CA SER A 154 -8.35 7.21 15.14
C SER A 154 -6.92 6.71 14.99
N LEU A 155 -6.09 7.40 14.19
CA LEU A 155 -4.65 7.11 14.11
C LEU A 155 -4.01 7.08 15.51
N GLU A 156 -4.30 8.09 16.34
CA GLU A 156 -3.73 8.21 17.68
C GLU A 156 -4.17 7.04 18.57
N GLU A 157 -5.46 6.70 18.58
CA GLU A 157 -5.99 5.58 19.39
C GLU A 157 -5.42 4.23 18.95
N ALA A 158 -5.29 4.00 17.64
CA ALA A 158 -4.75 2.77 17.09
C ALA A 158 -3.24 2.63 17.36
N LEU A 159 -2.49 3.72 17.23
CA LEU A 159 -1.05 3.74 17.52
C LEU A 159 -0.78 3.55 19.01
N GLU A 160 -1.53 4.21 19.89
CA GLU A 160 -1.39 4.06 21.34
C GLU A 160 -1.72 2.62 21.76
N SER A 161 -2.79 2.04 21.20
CA SER A 161 -3.15 0.64 21.45
C SER A 161 -2.06 -0.34 21.03
N LEU A 162 -1.29 -0.05 19.97
CA LEU A 162 -0.14 -0.86 19.59
C LEU A 162 1.06 -0.62 20.53
N LYS A 163 1.27 0.62 20.97
CA LYS A 163 2.36 0.98 21.89
C LYS A 163 2.22 0.35 23.28
N GLU A 164 1.00 0.15 23.76
CA GLU A 164 0.72 -0.63 24.98
C GLU A 164 1.28 -2.07 24.89
N ILE A 165 1.36 -2.62 23.67
CA ILE A 165 1.86 -3.98 23.40
C ILE A 165 3.36 -3.97 23.06
N SER A 166 3.82 -2.93 22.35
CA SER A 166 5.20 -2.76 21.91
C SER A 166 5.58 -1.27 21.91
N GLU A 167 6.26 -0.82 22.96
CA GLU A 167 6.66 0.57 23.15
C GLU A 167 7.55 1.11 22.00
N SER A 168 8.27 0.21 21.32
CA SER A 168 9.12 0.54 20.17
C SER A 168 8.35 0.79 18.86
N ALA A 169 7.03 0.57 18.81
CA ALA A 169 6.23 0.84 17.62
C ALA A 169 6.26 2.34 17.27
N CYS A 170 6.90 2.64 16.14
CA CYS A 170 7.16 4.00 15.69
C CYS A 170 7.22 4.02 14.15
N PRO A 171 6.06 4.11 13.48
CA PRO A 171 5.99 4.46 12.05
C PRO A 171 6.78 5.74 11.76
N ASN A 172 7.44 5.80 10.60
CA ASN A 172 8.05 7.06 10.15
C ASN A 172 7.00 8.14 9.86
N ASP A 173 7.41 9.40 9.80
CA ASP A 173 6.52 10.56 9.68
C ASP A 173 5.68 10.52 8.40
N GLY A 174 6.27 10.12 7.26
CA GLY A 174 5.55 9.98 6.01
C GLY A 174 4.49 8.88 6.03
N PHE A 175 4.68 7.82 6.80
CA PHE A 175 3.66 6.80 7.04
C PHE A 175 2.58 7.28 8.01
N LEU A 176 2.91 8.06 9.03
CA LEU A 176 1.92 8.68 9.92
C LEU A 176 1.01 9.64 9.14
N ASP A 177 1.59 10.48 8.27
CA ASP A 177 0.83 11.37 7.37
C ASP A 177 -0.13 10.58 6.47
N GLN A 178 0.33 9.46 5.92
CA GLN A 178 -0.50 8.59 5.08
C GLN A 178 -1.60 7.87 5.87
N LEU A 179 -1.33 7.43 7.10
CA LEU A 179 -2.36 6.85 7.97
C LEU A 179 -3.41 7.89 8.36
N LYS A 180 -3.02 9.15 8.55
CA LYS A 180 -3.96 10.25 8.76
C LYS A 180 -4.85 10.49 7.53
N LEU A 181 -4.27 10.45 6.32
CA LEU A 181 -5.07 10.48 5.09
C LEU A 181 -6.03 9.29 5.02
N PHE A 182 -5.61 8.09 5.44
CA PHE A 182 -6.46 6.91 5.50
C PHE A 182 -7.64 7.08 6.47
N GLU A 183 -7.42 7.71 7.62
CA GLU A 183 -8.50 8.11 8.54
C GLU A 183 -9.45 9.12 7.92
N GLU A 184 -8.93 10.19 7.31
CA GLU A 184 -9.74 11.23 6.66
C GLU A 184 -10.57 10.69 5.47
N MET A 185 -10.09 9.61 4.83
CA MET A 185 -10.83 8.88 3.80
C MET A 185 -11.80 7.82 4.36
N GLY A 186 -12.01 7.77 5.68
CA GLY A 186 -12.96 6.86 6.33
C GLY A 186 -12.46 5.43 6.44
N PHE A 187 -11.16 5.24 6.68
CA PHE A 187 -10.50 3.93 6.81
C PHE A 187 -10.61 3.05 5.57
N LYS A 188 -10.64 3.70 4.40
CA LYS A 188 -10.61 3.08 3.08
C LYS A 188 -9.80 3.95 2.14
N VAL A 189 -9.01 3.33 1.25
CA VAL A 189 -8.20 4.10 0.28
C VAL A 189 -9.10 4.48 -0.90
N ASP A 190 -9.74 5.64 -0.81
CA ASP A 190 -10.53 6.20 -1.90
C ASP A 190 -9.64 6.94 -2.90
N THR A 191 -9.28 6.27 -4.00
CA THR A 191 -8.45 6.84 -5.05
C THR A 191 -9.11 7.98 -5.82
N SER A 192 -10.44 8.12 -5.72
CA SER A 192 -11.19 9.21 -6.34
C SER A 192 -11.21 10.48 -5.48
N SER A 193 -10.88 10.36 -4.19
CA SER A 193 -10.90 11.46 -3.23
C SER A 193 -9.93 12.58 -3.63
N PRO A 194 -10.33 13.86 -3.45
CA PRO A 194 -9.42 14.99 -3.60
C PRO A 194 -8.17 14.89 -2.72
N LEU A 195 -8.28 14.28 -1.53
CA LEU A 195 -7.16 14.09 -0.61
C LEU A 195 -6.11 13.15 -1.21
N TYR A 196 -6.54 11.99 -1.71
CA TYR A 196 -5.66 11.04 -2.37
C TYR A 196 -5.02 11.65 -3.62
N LYS A 197 -5.82 12.33 -4.47
CA LYS A 197 -5.30 12.99 -5.67
C LYS A 197 -4.23 14.05 -5.34
N ARG A 198 -4.41 14.84 -4.27
CA ARG A 198 -3.42 15.82 -3.80
C ARG A 198 -2.14 15.17 -3.30
N PHE A 199 -2.26 14.13 -2.49
CA PHE A 199 -1.13 13.34 -2.02
C PHE A 199 -0.32 12.78 -3.21
N ARG A 200 -1.02 12.23 -4.21
CA ARG A 200 -0.41 11.69 -5.42
C ARG A 200 0.30 12.76 -6.26
N LEU A 201 -0.30 13.94 -6.40
CA LEU A 201 0.36 15.08 -7.06
C LEU A 201 1.60 15.56 -6.30
N LYS A 202 1.58 15.53 -4.95
CA LYS A 202 2.74 15.89 -4.12
C LYS A 202 3.91 14.94 -4.40
N ILE A 203 3.68 13.62 -4.34
CA ILE A 203 4.70 12.60 -4.66
C ILE A 203 5.23 12.81 -6.09
N LEU A 204 4.33 13.00 -7.05
CA LEU A 204 4.71 13.20 -8.45
C LEU A 204 5.58 14.46 -8.65
N GLY A 205 5.24 15.56 -7.97
CA GLY A 205 6.02 16.79 -7.98
C GLY A 205 7.41 16.62 -7.37
N GLN A 206 7.54 15.81 -6.31
CA GLN A 206 8.84 15.46 -5.72
C GLN A 206 9.70 14.64 -6.69
N SER A 207 9.15 13.57 -7.28
CA SER A 207 9.83 12.78 -8.32
C SER A 207 10.34 13.66 -9.45
N TYR A 208 9.51 14.58 -9.96
CA TYR A 208 9.91 15.53 -10.98
C TYR A 208 11.07 16.44 -10.53
N LYS A 209 11.02 16.97 -9.31
CA LYS A 209 12.08 17.83 -8.72
C LYS A 209 13.42 17.09 -8.65
N PHE A 210 13.41 15.79 -8.38
CA PHE A 210 14.62 14.95 -8.35
C PHE A 210 15.07 14.43 -9.72
N GLY A 211 14.43 14.86 -10.81
CA GLY A 211 14.83 14.52 -12.17
C GLY A 211 14.34 13.15 -12.64
N GLU A 212 13.40 12.54 -11.94
CA GLU A 212 12.76 11.31 -12.39
C GLU A 212 11.89 11.59 -13.62
N LYS A 213 11.92 10.66 -14.59
CA LYS A 213 11.07 10.76 -15.77
C LYS A 213 9.64 10.38 -15.41
N ILE A 214 8.73 11.32 -15.55
CA ILE A 214 7.29 11.03 -15.44
C ILE A 214 6.82 10.36 -16.74
N GLY A 215 6.54 9.06 -16.68
CA GLY A 215 5.94 8.32 -17.77
C GLY A 215 4.49 8.74 -18.03
N SER A 216 4.07 8.69 -19.30
CA SER A 216 2.70 9.07 -19.71
C SER A 216 1.61 8.22 -19.07
N TYR A 217 1.93 6.98 -18.66
CA TYR A 217 1.02 6.07 -17.96
C TYR A 217 0.51 6.62 -16.61
N MET A 218 1.16 7.67 -16.06
CA MET A 218 0.75 8.33 -14.82
C MET A 218 -0.43 9.29 -14.98
N PHE A 219 -0.74 9.67 -16.22
CA PHE A 219 -1.82 10.59 -16.52
C PHE A 219 -3.02 9.83 -17.10
N GLU A 220 -4.21 10.35 -16.86
CA GLU A 220 -5.42 9.87 -17.54
C GLU A 220 -5.33 10.16 -19.04
N ASP A 221 -6.15 9.44 -19.81
CA ASP A 221 -6.30 9.68 -21.24
C ASP A 221 -6.74 11.12 -21.54
N ASP A 222 -6.24 11.68 -22.63
CA ASP A 222 -6.59 13.04 -23.06
C ASP A 222 -8.09 13.12 -23.38
N PRO A 223 -8.88 13.90 -22.61
CA PRO A 223 -10.34 13.97 -22.78
C PRO A 223 -10.75 14.67 -24.10
N GLY A 224 -9.80 15.29 -24.79
CA GLY A 224 -9.98 15.89 -26.11
C GLY A 224 -9.72 14.93 -27.28
N LEU A 225 -9.30 13.68 -27.02
CA LEU A 225 -9.23 12.62 -28.01
C LEU A 225 -10.52 11.79 -27.95
N SER A 226 -11.14 11.53 -29.10
CA SER A 226 -12.28 10.61 -29.16
C SER A 226 -11.82 9.21 -28.71
N PRO A 227 -12.59 8.50 -27.85
CA PRO A 227 -12.25 7.15 -27.46
C PRO A 227 -12.10 6.30 -28.72
N GLN A 228 -10.90 5.76 -28.95
CA GLN A 228 -10.71 4.81 -30.04
C GLN A 228 -11.55 3.58 -29.71
N SER A 229 -12.41 3.19 -30.65
CA SER A 229 -13.22 1.98 -30.61
C SER A 229 -12.34 0.76 -30.39
N GLY A 230 -12.23 0.32 -29.13
CA GLY A 230 -11.30 -0.76 -28.79
C GLY A 230 -11.28 -1.20 -27.33
N SER A 231 -12.43 -1.35 -26.69
CA SER A 231 -12.71 -2.47 -25.74
C SER A 231 -14.09 -2.29 -25.12
N CYS A 232 -14.90 -3.35 -25.21
CA CYS A 232 -16.19 -3.44 -24.54
C CYS A 232 -15.95 -3.75 -23.06
N GLN A 233 -16.20 -2.80 -22.17
CA GLN A 233 -16.60 -3.11 -20.79
C GLN A 233 -17.69 -2.15 -20.31
N ASP A 234 -18.67 -2.77 -19.65
CA ASP A 234 -19.95 -2.23 -19.18
C ASP A 234 -19.89 -0.79 -18.65
N SER A 235 -20.48 0.13 -19.42
CA SER A 235 -20.78 1.49 -18.97
C SER A 235 -22.20 1.54 -18.40
N SER A 236 -22.42 0.90 -17.25
CA SER A 236 -23.59 1.17 -16.41
C SER A 236 -23.17 2.10 -15.25
N LYS A 237 -22.77 3.34 -15.57
CA LYS A 237 -22.67 4.40 -14.57
C LYS A 237 -23.41 5.63 -15.09
N THR A 238 -24.51 5.91 -14.42
CA THR A 238 -25.37 7.08 -14.46
C THR A 238 -24.66 8.32 -15.02
N GLU A 239 -25.10 8.80 -16.19
CA GLU A 239 -24.65 10.09 -16.73
C GLU A 239 -25.10 11.22 -15.81
N GLN A 240 -24.29 11.55 -14.82
CA GLN A 240 -24.36 12.84 -14.15
C GLN A 240 -23.71 13.87 -15.06
N HIS A 241 -24.37 15.03 -15.23
CA HIS A 241 -23.84 16.17 -15.98
C HIS A 241 -22.52 16.67 -15.35
N LYS A 242 -21.39 16.11 -15.79
CA LYS A 242 -20.05 16.57 -15.34
C LYS A 242 -19.65 17.85 -16.06
N THR A 243 -19.09 18.79 -15.32
CA THR A 243 -18.55 20.03 -15.89
C THR A 243 -17.35 19.71 -16.78
N ALA A 244 -17.30 20.30 -17.98
CA ALA A 244 -16.19 20.11 -18.93
C ALA A 244 -15.53 21.45 -19.28
N TYR A 245 -14.21 21.51 -19.10
CA TYR A 245 -13.38 22.68 -19.38
C TYR A 245 -12.85 22.59 -20.80
N ARG A 246 -13.03 23.67 -21.58
CA ARG A 246 -12.70 23.71 -23.00
C ARG A 246 -11.76 24.86 -23.33
N CYS A 247 -10.82 24.61 -24.25
CA CYS A 247 -9.96 25.65 -24.80
C CYS A 247 -10.80 26.74 -25.47
N ARG A 248 -10.54 28.02 -25.14
CA ARG A 248 -11.30 29.15 -25.67
C ARG A 248 -11.17 29.31 -27.19
N LYS A 249 -10.03 28.94 -27.78
CA LYS A 249 -9.73 29.10 -29.21
C LYS A 249 -10.29 27.98 -30.07
N CYS A 250 -9.99 26.73 -29.74
CA CYS A 250 -10.35 25.56 -30.57
C CYS A 250 -11.51 24.73 -30.02
N ARG A 251 -12.07 25.08 -28.85
CA ARG A 251 -13.17 24.36 -28.16
C ARG A 251 -12.88 22.91 -27.76
N ARG A 252 -11.66 22.41 -27.98
CA ARG A 252 -11.18 21.11 -27.49
C ARG A 252 -11.38 21.00 -25.97
N ILE A 253 -11.85 19.86 -25.50
CA ILE A 253 -11.93 19.54 -24.06
C ILE A 253 -10.51 19.36 -23.53
N ILE A 254 -10.17 20.04 -22.44
CA ILE A 254 -8.84 20.00 -21.82
C ILE A 254 -8.85 19.32 -20.44
N ALA A 255 -10.01 19.30 -19.78
CA ALA A 255 -10.22 18.69 -18.48
C ALA A 255 -11.72 18.51 -18.24
N VAL A 256 -12.08 17.56 -17.38
CA VAL A 256 -13.42 17.41 -16.80
C VAL A 256 -13.37 17.69 -15.30
N GLU A 257 -14.54 17.79 -14.67
CA GLU A 257 -14.69 18.07 -13.24
C GLU A 257 -13.83 17.15 -12.35
N ASP A 258 -13.73 15.86 -12.70
CA ASP A 258 -12.90 14.89 -11.97
C ASP A 258 -11.40 15.20 -11.99
N ASN A 259 -10.92 15.97 -12.99
CA ASN A 259 -9.53 16.41 -13.08
C ASN A 259 -9.26 17.67 -12.23
N VAL A 260 -10.29 18.30 -11.68
CA VAL A 260 -10.16 19.53 -10.89
C VAL A 260 -10.09 19.20 -9.41
N ILE A 261 -9.03 19.70 -8.77
CA ILE A 261 -8.84 19.57 -7.33
C ILE A 261 -8.96 20.95 -6.70
N SER A 262 -9.96 21.09 -5.85
CA SER A 262 -10.13 22.30 -5.05
C SER A 262 -8.97 22.45 -4.05
N HIS A 263 -8.48 23.67 -3.93
CA HIS A 263 -7.44 24.06 -2.98
C HIS A 263 -7.78 25.43 -2.41
N ALA A 264 -7.25 25.73 -1.22
CA ALA A 264 -7.30 27.08 -0.68
C ALA A 264 -6.42 27.98 -1.55
N PRO A 265 -6.91 29.16 -1.99
CA PRO A 265 -6.07 30.12 -2.69
C PRO A 265 -4.84 30.48 -1.84
N GLY A 266 -3.65 30.45 -2.46
CA GLY A 266 -2.41 30.88 -1.80
C GLY A 266 -2.32 32.40 -1.65
N GLU A 267 -1.28 32.86 -0.97
CA GLU A 267 -0.91 34.27 -0.75
C GLU A 267 -0.38 34.99 -2.01
N GLY A 268 -0.70 34.49 -3.21
CA GLY A 268 -0.28 35.07 -4.49
C GLY A 268 1.02 34.49 -5.04
N GLU A 269 1.88 35.36 -5.58
CA GLU A 269 3.10 34.95 -6.32
C GLU A 269 4.10 34.18 -5.44
N SER A 270 4.21 34.52 -4.15
CA SER A 270 5.10 33.85 -3.19
C SER A 270 4.79 32.36 -2.99
N CYS A 271 3.57 31.91 -3.32
CA CYS A 271 3.20 30.50 -3.27
C CYS A 271 3.75 29.67 -4.43
N PHE A 272 4.30 30.31 -5.46
CA PHE A 272 4.94 29.64 -6.60
C PHE A 272 6.47 29.62 -6.48
N ASP A 273 7.04 30.22 -5.43
CA ASP A 273 8.47 30.15 -5.16
C ASP A 273 8.85 28.76 -4.66
N TRP A 274 9.83 28.15 -5.33
CA TRP A 274 10.40 26.87 -4.93
C TRP A 274 11.40 27.09 -3.79
N ASN A 275 10.91 27.14 -2.55
CA ASN A 275 11.78 27.08 -1.37
C ASN A 275 12.35 25.65 -1.15
#